data_AF-A0A0F9Q8Q9-F1
#
_entry.id   AF-A0A0F9Q8Q9-F1
#
_cell.length_a   1.000
_cell.length_b   1.000
_cell.length_c   1.000
_cell.angle_alpha   90.00
_cell.angle_beta   90.00
_cell.angle_gamma   90.00
#
_symmetry.space_group_name_H-M   'P 1'
#
loop_
_entity.id
_entity.type
_entity.pdbx_description
1 polymer ?
#
loop_
_entity_poly.entity_id
_entity_poly.type
_entity_poly.pdbx_seq_one_letter_code
_entity_poly.pdbx_strand_id
1 'polypeptide(L)'
;MRKLNLKDYQYTEKVHNPIIGGVKEYELPFNVKDSILNILFLPALKLAGAALVKQNVLAIKIEQSEDEVLLTEDEYQKVLTAANTYIAQGRCDVELIDRILNQTPEVEV
;
A
#
# COMPACT_ATOMS: atom_id res chain seq x y z
N MET A 1 9.75 -16.96 -1.54
CA MET A 1 8.62 -16.09 -1.13
C MET A 1 9.04 -14.64 -1.32
N ARG A 2 8.14 -13.66 -1.21
CA ARG A 2 8.45 -12.23 -1.26
C ARG A 2 8.09 -11.56 0.05
N LYS A 3 8.98 -10.72 0.58
CA LYS A 3 8.80 -10.08 1.89
C LYS A 3 8.36 -8.63 1.71
N LEU A 4 7.13 -8.32 2.07
CA LEU A 4 6.58 -6.96 1.99
C LEU A 4 6.64 -6.28 3.36
N ASN A 5 7.21 -5.08 3.39
CA ASN A 5 7.32 -4.25 4.60
C ASN A 5 6.00 -3.50 4.87
N LEU A 6 5.44 -3.68 6.05
CA LEU A 6 4.18 -3.07 6.50
C LEU A 6 4.38 -1.94 7.52
N LYS A 7 5.63 -1.55 7.84
CA LYS A 7 5.91 -0.50 8.82
C LYS A 7 5.40 0.85 8.35
N ASP A 8 4.59 1.45 9.20
CA ASP A 8 4.15 2.84 9.07
C ASP A 8 5.34 3.79 9.07
N TYR A 9 5.14 4.95 8.44
CA TYR A 9 6.13 6.02 8.42
C TYR A 9 5.43 7.38 8.49
N GLN A 10 6.20 8.41 8.80
CA GLN A 10 5.73 9.78 8.71
C GLN A 10 6.21 10.42 7.42
N TYR A 11 5.34 11.20 6.78
CA TYR A 11 5.69 11.99 5.62
C TYR A 11 5.42 13.47 5.88
N THR A 12 6.22 14.32 5.24
CA THR A 12 6.08 15.77 5.36
C THR A 12 5.26 16.30 4.20
N GLU A 13 4.16 16.97 4.53
CA GLU A 13 3.32 17.67 3.57
C GLU A 13 3.50 19.19 3.71
N LYS A 14 3.74 19.87 2.59
CA LYS A 14 3.92 21.32 2.54
C LYS A 14 2.62 21.97 2.10
N VAL A 15 1.91 22.60 3.03
CA VAL A 15 0.64 23.27 2.76
C VAL A 15 0.89 24.77 2.65
N HIS A 16 0.53 25.34 1.50
CA HIS A 16 0.57 26.78 1.32
C HIS A 16 -0.64 27.42 2.02
N ASN A 17 -0.40 28.36 2.94
CA ASN A 17 -1.48 29.09 3.59
C ASN A 17 -1.72 30.42 2.84
N PRO A 18 -2.85 30.55 2.12
CA PRO A 18 -3.12 31.74 1.32
C PRO A 18 -3.47 32.98 2.15
N ILE A 19 -3.76 32.83 3.45
CA ILE A 19 -4.21 33.93 4.32
C ILE A 19 -3.03 34.60 5.04
N ILE A 20 -2.07 33.79 5.52
CA ILE A 20 -0.97 34.28 6.37
C ILE A 20 0.30 34.55 5.53
N GLY A 21 0.33 34.09 4.27
CA GLY A 21 1.50 34.15 3.41
C GLY A 21 2.61 33.25 3.95
N GLY A 22 2.70 32.02 3.42
CA GLY A 22 3.78 31.12 3.81
C GLY A 22 3.49 29.66 3.51
N VAL A 23 4.55 28.85 3.58
CA VAL A 23 4.46 27.39 3.52
C VAL A 23 4.57 26.86 4.94
N LYS A 24 3.60 26.07 5.36
CA LYS A 24 3.67 25.35 6.64
C LYS A 24 3.86 23.87 6.36
N GLU A 25 4.82 23.27 7.05
CA GLU A 25 5.11 21.84 6.95
C GLU A 25 4.34 21.10 8.04
N TYR A 26 3.73 19.99 7.68
CA TYR A 26 3.03 19.09 8.58
C TYR A 26 3.62 17.69 8.44
N GLU A 27 3.92 17.06 9.57
CA GLU A 27 4.23 15.63 9.61
C GLU A 27 2.92 14.87 9.81
N LEU A 28 2.61 13.99 8.87
CA LEU A 28 1.41 13.18 8.88
C LEU A 28 1.79 11.71 8.93
N PRO A 29 1.10 10.90 9.75
CA PRO A 29 1.32 9.45 9.75
C PRO A 29 0.76 8.86 8.47
N PHE A 30 1.48 7.89 7.90
CA PHE A 30 1.02 7.07 6.80
C PHE A 30 0.91 5.62 7.26
N ASN A 31 -0.34 5.14 7.33
CA ASN A 31 -0.63 3.75 7.64
C ASN A 31 -0.45 2.90 6.37
N VAL A 32 0.62 2.11 6.34
CA VAL A 32 0.97 1.33 5.15
C VAL A 32 0.01 0.17 4.96
N LYS A 33 -0.34 -0.50 6.05
CA LYS A 33 -1.23 -1.66 6.04
C LYS A 33 -2.62 -1.28 5.50
N ASP A 34 -3.23 -0.25 6.07
CA ASP A 34 -4.55 0.24 5.64
C ASP A 34 -4.53 0.66 4.18
N SER A 35 -3.45 1.32 3.75
CA SER A 35 -3.27 1.73 2.36
C SER A 35 -3.20 0.53 1.41
N ILE A 36 -2.47 -0.53 1.76
CA ILE A 36 -2.42 -1.78 0.98
C ILE A 36 -3.81 -2.43 0.92
N LEU A 37 -4.52 -2.49 2.05
CA LEU A 37 -5.87 -3.05 2.10
C LEU A 37 -6.85 -2.27 1.23
N ASN A 38 -6.78 -0.94 1.25
CA ASN A 38 -7.61 -0.08 0.41
C ASN A 38 -7.37 -0.32 -1.08
N ILE A 39 -6.11 -0.48 -1.51
CA ILE A 39 -5.82 -0.72 -2.93
C ILE A 39 -6.22 -2.12 -3.39
N LEU A 40 -6.21 -3.12 -2.49
CA LEU A 40 -6.59 -4.51 -2.80
C LEU A 40 -8.06 -4.66 -3.19
N PHE A 41 -8.93 -3.71 -2.81
CA PHE A 41 -10.37 -3.77 -3.10
C PHE A 41 -10.84 -2.62 -3.99
N LEU A 42 -9.93 -2.00 -4.76
CA LEU A 42 -10.30 -0.95 -5.70
C LEU A 42 -11.37 -1.44 -6.69
N PRO A 43 -12.47 -0.69 -6.90
CA PRO A 43 -13.46 -1.03 -7.91
C PRO A 43 -12.88 -1.18 -9.32
N ALA A 44 -11.79 -0.46 -9.60
CA ALA A 44 -11.05 -0.52 -10.86
C ALA A 44 -10.46 -1.92 -11.17
N LEU A 45 -10.26 -2.76 -10.16
CA LEU A 45 -9.82 -4.15 -10.32
C LEU A 45 -10.89 -5.07 -10.91
N LYS A 46 -12.17 -4.63 -10.90
CA LYS A 46 -13.31 -5.37 -11.46
C LYS A 46 -13.36 -6.83 -11.02
N LEU A 47 -13.04 -7.08 -9.74
CA LEU A 47 -12.98 -8.43 -9.19
C LEU A 47 -14.37 -9.08 -9.18
N ALA A 48 -14.47 -10.28 -9.73
CA ALA A 48 -15.66 -11.11 -9.58
C ALA A 48 -15.80 -11.61 -8.13
N GLY A 49 -17.00 -12.02 -7.72
CA GLY A 49 -17.26 -12.46 -6.34
C GLY A 49 -16.31 -13.57 -5.84
N ALA A 50 -16.01 -14.56 -6.67
CA ALA A 50 -15.05 -15.61 -6.31
C ALA A 50 -13.61 -15.09 -6.15
N ALA A 51 -13.21 -14.08 -6.92
CA ALA A 51 -11.92 -13.43 -6.79
C ALA A 51 -11.84 -12.58 -5.53
N LEU A 52 -12.92 -11.87 -5.17
CA LEU A 52 -13.02 -11.11 -3.91
C LEU A 52 -12.82 -12.00 -2.69
N VAL A 53 -13.41 -13.20 -2.66
CA VAL A 53 -13.22 -14.15 -1.55
C VAL A 53 -11.75 -14.54 -1.39
N LYS A 54 -11.06 -14.82 -2.50
CA LYS A 54 -9.61 -15.13 -2.48
C LYS A 54 -8.77 -13.91 -2.07
N GLN A 55 -9.14 -12.72 -2.55
CA GLN A 55 -8.52 -11.45 -2.16
C GLN A 55 -8.65 -11.23 -0.64
N ASN A 56 -9.80 -11.57 -0.07
CA ASN A 56 -10.07 -11.41 1.36
C ASN A 56 -9.17 -12.28 2.24
N VAL A 57 -8.81 -13.50 1.80
CA VAL A 57 -7.85 -14.34 2.53
C VAL A 57 -6.48 -13.66 2.63
N LEU A 58 -6.02 -13.05 1.52
CA LEU A 58 -4.78 -12.26 1.51
C LEU A 58 -4.89 -11.01 2.39
N ALA A 59 -6.02 -10.31 2.32
CA ALA A 59 -6.27 -9.13 3.15
C ALA A 59 -6.20 -9.46 4.65
N ILE A 60 -6.84 -10.55 5.09
CA ILE A 60 -6.76 -11.02 6.49
C ILE A 60 -5.33 -11.34 6.89
N LYS A 61 -4.56 -11.99 6.01
CA LYS A 61 -3.15 -12.30 6.27
C LYS A 61 -2.31 -11.04 6.47
N ILE A 62 -2.51 -10.01 5.63
CA ILE A 62 -1.82 -8.71 5.75
C ILE A 62 -2.26 -8.01 7.04
N GLU A 63 -3.55 -8.03 7.36
CA GLU A 63 -4.11 -7.41 8.56
C GLU A 63 -3.48 -7.99 9.85
N GLN A 64 -3.38 -9.31 9.92
CA GLN A 64 -2.83 -10.05 11.05
C GLN A 64 -1.30 -10.00 11.14
N SER A 65 -0.62 -9.55 10.10
CA SER A 65 0.84 -9.40 10.10
C SER A 65 1.24 -8.15 10.88
N GLU A 66 2.38 -8.18 11.58
CA GLU A 66 2.88 -6.99 12.29
C GLU A 66 3.60 -6.05 11.32
N ASP A 67 4.94 -6.08 11.33
CA ASP A 67 5.79 -5.18 10.56
C ASP A 67 6.06 -5.65 9.13
N GLU A 68 5.80 -6.92 8.84
CA GLU A 68 6.12 -7.56 7.57
C GLU A 68 5.21 -8.75 7.28
N VAL A 69 4.98 -9.00 5.99
CA VAL A 69 4.23 -10.16 5.53
C VAL A 69 5.00 -10.91 4.46
N LEU A 70 5.04 -12.24 4.59
CA LEU A 70 5.59 -13.14 3.58
C LEU A 70 4.51 -13.53 2.59
N LEU A 71 4.70 -13.15 1.34
CA LEU A 71 3.79 -13.41 0.25
C LEU A 71 4.33 -14.55 -0.63
N THR A 72 3.45 -15.47 -0.98
CA THR A 72 3.66 -16.35 -2.14
C THR A 72 3.68 -15.52 -3.42
N GLU A 73 4.19 -16.08 -4.51
CA GLU A 73 4.23 -15.36 -5.79
C GLU A 73 2.82 -14.98 -6.27
N ASP A 74 1.83 -15.88 -6.15
CA ASP A 74 0.42 -15.59 -6.48
C ASP A 74 -0.16 -14.44 -5.63
N GLU A 75 0.17 -14.40 -4.34
CA GLU A 75 -0.25 -13.31 -3.45
C GLU A 75 0.42 -11.99 -3.82
N TYR A 76 1.72 -12.00 -4.09
CA TYR A 76 2.45 -10.81 -4.51
C TYR A 76 1.90 -10.26 -5.82
N GLN A 77 1.60 -11.11 -6.80
CA GLN A 77 1.00 -10.67 -8.07
C GLN A 77 -0.35 -9.97 -7.88
N LYS A 78 -1.15 -10.34 -6.87
CA LYS A 78 -2.40 -9.63 -6.54
C LYS A 78 -2.14 -8.24 -5.97
N VAL A 79 -1.19 -8.11 -5.03
CA VAL A 79 -0.78 -6.81 -4.48
C VAL A 79 -0.19 -5.93 -5.58
N LEU A 80 0.63 -6.51 -6.45
CA LEU A 80 1.23 -5.83 -7.59
C LEU A 80 0.19 -5.32 -8.59
N THR A 81 -0.80 -6.15 -8.91
CA THR A 81 -1.93 -5.76 -9.78
C THR A 81 -2.74 -4.62 -9.17
N ALA A 82 -3.00 -4.68 -7.85
CA ALA A 82 -3.64 -3.59 -7.11
C ALA A 82 -2.84 -2.29 -7.20
N ALA A 83 -1.53 -2.33 -6.95
CA ALA A 83 -0.66 -1.17 -7.02
C ALA A 83 -0.59 -0.57 -8.44
N ASN A 84 -0.49 -1.40 -9.47
CA ASN A 84 -0.46 -0.94 -10.87
C ASN A 84 -1.80 -0.35 -11.35
N THR A 85 -2.91 -0.74 -10.71
CA THR A 85 -4.25 -0.21 -11.02
C THR A 85 -4.55 1.07 -10.23
N TYR A 86 -3.85 1.29 -9.12
CA TYR A 86 -4.02 2.44 -8.27
C TYR A 86 -3.43 3.70 -8.92
N ILE A 87 -4.27 4.72 -9.11
CA ILE A 87 -3.83 6.02 -9.64
C ILE A 87 -3.37 6.86 -8.46
N ALA A 88 -2.06 6.98 -8.27
CA ALA A 88 -1.46 7.82 -7.25
C ALA A 88 -1.88 9.29 -7.41
N GLN A 89 -2.34 9.90 -6.33
CA GLN A 89 -2.74 11.30 -6.29
C GLN A 89 -1.79 12.15 -5.44
N GLY A 90 -1.10 11.52 -4.50
CA GLY A 90 -0.15 12.17 -3.60
C GLY A 90 1.21 11.48 -3.54
N ARG A 91 2.15 12.13 -2.83
CA ARG A 91 3.50 11.59 -2.60
C ARG A 91 3.48 10.26 -1.85
N CYS A 92 2.63 10.14 -0.84
CA CYS A 92 2.49 8.93 -0.04
C CYS A 92 2.01 7.73 -0.87
N ASP A 93 1.14 7.95 -1.85
CA ASP A 93 0.69 6.94 -2.80
C ASP A 93 1.85 6.43 -3.68
N VAL A 94 2.70 7.35 -4.16
CA VAL A 94 3.89 7.00 -4.94
C VAL A 94 4.88 6.19 -4.11
N GLU A 95 5.11 6.58 -2.86
CA GLU A 95 5.99 5.86 -1.92
C GLU A 95 5.42 4.47 -1.58
N LEU A 96 4.10 4.32 -1.45
CA LEU A 96 3.44 3.02 -1.30
C LEU A 96 3.66 2.12 -2.52
N ILE A 97 3.46 2.66 -3.72
CA ILE A 97 3.63 1.93 -4.97
C ILE A 97 5.09 1.50 -5.16
N ASP A 98 6.05 2.41 -4.92
CA ASP A 98 7.48 2.10 -4.96
C ASP A 98 7.86 1.00 -3.97
N ARG A 99 7.30 1.04 -2.76
CA ARG A 99 7.51 0.00 -1.75
C ARG A 99 7.08 -1.37 -2.26
N ILE A 100 5.90 -1.46 -2.89
CA ILE A 100 5.39 -2.73 -3.43
C ILE A 100 6.26 -3.19 -4.61
N LEU A 101 6.53 -2.31 -5.57
CA LEU A 101 7.22 -2.64 -6.83
C LEU A 101 8.71 -2.95 -6.65
N ASN A 102 9.41 -2.13 -5.87
CA ASN A 102 10.87 -2.05 -5.87
C ASN A 102 11.49 -2.48 -4.54
N GLN A 103 10.73 -2.48 -3.44
CA GLN A 103 11.24 -2.76 -2.09
C GLN A 103 10.70 -4.07 -1.49
N THR A 104 10.25 -5.00 -2.34
CA THR A 104 9.77 -6.33 -1.92
C THR A 104 10.76 -7.42 -2.34
N PRO A 105 11.82 -7.71 -1.54
CA PRO A 105 12.83 -8.70 -1.90
C PRO A 105 12.28 -10.13 -1.92
N GLU A 106 12.89 -10.96 -2.77
CA GLU A 106 12.73 -12.41 -2.70
C GLU A 106 13.52 -12.99 -1.52
N VAL A 107 12.89 -13.90 -0.79
CA VAL A 107 13.47 -14.59 0.36
C VAL A 107 13.31 -16.10 0.20
N GLU A 108 14.38 -16.84 0.50
CA GLU A 108 14.36 -18.30 0.63
C GLU A 108 13.73 -18.67 1.97
N VAL A 109 12.89 -19.72 1.97
CA VAL A 109 12.22 -20.27 3.15
C VAL A 109 12.40 -21.77 3.15
#